data_AF-A0A3E4PMS8-F1
#
_entry.id   AF-A0A3E4PMS8-F1
#
_cell.length_a   1.000
_cell.length_b   1.000
_cell.length_c   1.000
_cell.angle_alpha   90.00
_cell.angle_beta   90.00
_cell.angle_gamma   90.00
#
_symmetry.space_group_name_H-M   'P 1'
#
loop_
_entity.id
_entity.type
_entity.pdbx_description
1 polymer ?
#
loop_
_entity_poly.entity_id
_entity_poly.type
_entity_poly.pdbx_seq_one_letter_code
_entity_poly.pdbx_strand_id
1 'polypeptide(L)'
;MMKNRHLSKAVQEQGFWGFRKQLEYKCNDKGIQLIVADRFYPSSKLCNCCGNIKKDLKLSDRVYRCECGNMIDRDFQASINLKAYGERFAS
;
A
#
# COMPACT_ATOMS: atom_id res chain seq x y z
N MET A 1 -0.76 -13.92 3.91
CA MET A 1 -1.50 -14.04 2.62
C MET A 1 -1.58 -15.50 2.14
N MET A 2 -0.51 -16.28 2.21
CA MET A 2 -0.50 -17.70 1.79
C MET A 2 -1.39 -18.66 2.58
N LYS A 3 -1.82 -18.29 3.80
CA LYS A 3 -2.67 -19.14 4.65
C LYS A 3 -4.14 -19.22 4.19
N ASN A 4 -4.62 -18.29 3.36
CA ASN A 4 -5.99 -18.32 2.85
C ASN A 4 -6.05 -19.16 1.57
N ARG A 5 -6.65 -20.36 1.64
CA ARG A 5 -6.75 -21.29 0.51
C ARG A 5 -7.50 -20.75 -0.71
N HIS A 6 -8.39 -19.79 -0.53
CA HIS A 6 -9.15 -19.19 -1.63
C HIS A 6 -8.35 -18.10 -2.37
N LEU A 7 -7.40 -17.45 -1.69
CA LEU A 7 -6.61 -16.34 -2.24
C LEU A 7 -5.15 -16.72 -2.54
N SER A 8 -4.65 -17.83 -1.99
CA SER A 8 -3.24 -18.21 -2.08
C SER A 8 -2.78 -18.44 -3.51
N LYS A 9 -3.61 -19.04 -4.38
CA LYS A 9 -3.28 -19.23 -5.80
C LYS A 9 -3.14 -17.89 -6.52
N ALA A 10 -4.18 -17.04 -6.45
CA ALA A 10 -4.18 -15.73 -7.10
C ALA A 10 -3.02 -14.84 -6.61
N VAL A 11 -2.67 -14.91 -5.32
CA VAL A 11 -1.53 -14.18 -4.74
C VAL A 11 -0.18 -14.69 -5.27
N GLN A 12 -0.02 -16.00 -5.43
CA GLN A 12 1.23 -16.58 -5.99
C GLN A 12 1.43 -16.16 -7.44
N GLU A 13 0.36 -16.15 -8.24
CA GLU A 13 0.39 -15.79 -9.65
C GLU A 13 0.81 -14.32 -9.89
N GLN A 14 0.74 -13.45 -8.89
CA GLN A 14 1.17 -12.05 -9.03
C GLN A 14 2.70 -11.87 -9.11
N GLY A 15 3.50 -12.85 -8.67
CA GLY A 15 4.96 -12.78 -8.82
C GLY A 15 5.63 -11.59 -8.13
N PHE A 16 5.13 -11.14 -6.96
CA PHE A 16 5.59 -9.90 -6.30
C PHE A 16 7.10 -9.79 -6.07
N TRP A 17 7.78 -10.91 -5.83
CA TRP A 17 9.24 -10.91 -5.68
C TRP A 17 9.96 -10.50 -6.98
N GLY A 18 9.52 -11.04 -8.12
CA GLY A 18 10.07 -10.69 -9.43
C GLY A 18 9.77 -9.23 -9.78
N PHE A 19 8.55 -8.77 -9.51
CA PHE A 19 8.18 -7.36 -9.67
C PHE A 19 9.08 -6.43 -8.84
N ARG A 20 9.32 -6.76 -7.58
CA ARG A 20 10.21 -6.01 -6.70
C ARG A 20 11.65 -5.96 -7.23
N LYS A 21 12.17 -7.09 -7.72
CA LYS A 21 13.51 -7.17 -8.32
C LYS A 21 13.65 -6.28 -9.55
N GLN A 22 12.64 -6.25 -10.42
CA GLN A 22 12.64 -5.38 -11.59
C GLN A 22 12.62 -3.91 -11.21
N LEU A 23 11.84 -3.52 -10.19
CA LEU A 23 11.85 -2.16 -9.66
C LEU A 23 13.23 -1.78 -9.09
N GLU A 24 13.84 -2.63 -8.25
CA GLU A 24 15.17 -2.39 -7.70
C GLU A 24 16.21 -2.15 -8.80
N TYR A 25 16.23 -3.03 -9.80
CA TYR A 25 17.12 -2.91 -10.95
C TYR A 25 16.91 -1.59 -11.70
N LYS A 26 15.67 -1.27 -12.08
CA LYS A 26 15.37 -0.06 -12.86
C LYS A 26 15.56 1.24 -12.09
N CYS A 27 15.28 1.25 -10.79
CA CYS A 27 15.54 2.40 -9.94
C CYS A 27 17.05 2.64 -9.81
N ASN A 28 17.85 1.60 -9.58
CA ASN A 28 19.30 1.71 -9.51
C ASN A 28 19.90 2.20 -10.84
N ASP A 29 19.46 1.62 -11.96
CA ASP A 29 19.86 2.01 -13.32
C ASP A 29 19.62 3.51 -13.62
N LYS A 30 18.53 4.07 -13.09
CA LYS A 30 18.15 5.48 -13.28
C LYS A 30 18.61 6.42 -12.17
N GLY A 31 19.33 5.93 -11.16
CA GLY A 31 19.70 6.73 -9.97
C GLY A 31 18.50 7.20 -9.14
N ILE A 32 17.37 6.49 -9.19
CA ILE A 32 16.16 6.81 -8.42
C ILE A 32 16.20 6.03 -7.09
N GLN A 33 16.03 6.71 -5.96
CA GLN A 33 15.90 6.05 -4.66
C GLN A 33 14.58 5.27 -4.59
N LEU A 34 14.67 3.99 -4.23
CA LEU A 34 13.51 3.11 -4.09
C LEU A 34 13.24 2.82 -2.60
N ILE A 35 12.19 3.45 -2.06
CA ILE A 35 11.76 3.28 -0.67
C ILE A 35 10.69 2.18 -0.59
N VAL A 36 10.85 1.25 0.35
CA VAL A 36 9.87 0.19 0.64
C VAL A 36 9.20 0.48 1.97
N ALA A 37 7.88 0.61 1.95
CA ALA A 37 7.13 0.71 3.17
C ALA A 37 7.17 -0.59 3.97
N ASP A 38 7.17 -0.48 5.30
CA ASP A 38 7.07 -1.64 6.19
C ASP A 38 5.88 -2.54 5.81
N ARG A 39 6.06 -3.85 5.98
CA ARG A 39 5.07 -4.87 5.61
C ARG A 39 3.70 -4.64 6.25
N PHE A 40 3.66 -4.06 7.45
CA PHE A 40 2.45 -3.82 8.22
C PHE A 40 2.05 -2.34 8.26
N TYR A 41 2.69 -1.49 7.44
CA TYR A 41 2.27 -0.10 7.30
C TYR A 41 0.80 -0.03 6.83
N PRO A 42 -0.09 0.66 7.57
CA PRO A 42 -1.53 0.62 7.33
C PRO A 42 -1.95 1.57 6.18
N SER A 43 -1.32 1.49 5.01
CA SER A 43 -1.52 2.45 3.91
C SER A 43 -2.98 2.64 3.50
N SER A 44 -3.77 1.58 3.35
CA SER A 44 -5.19 1.69 2.99
C SER A 44 -6.12 1.99 4.17
N LYS A 45 -5.66 1.79 5.41
CA LYS A 45 -6.48 1.91 6.63
C LYS A 45 -6.31 3.27 7.32
N LEU A 46 -5.13 3.87 7.19
CA LEU A 46 -4.80 5.18 7.74
C LEU A 46 -5.57 6.26 6.98
N CYS A 47 -6.29 7.14 7.68
CA CYS A 47 -6.91 8.30 7.06
C CYS A 47 -5.85 9.36 6.79
N ASN A 48 -5.75 9.85 5.54
CA ASN A 48 -4.78 10.91 5.22
C ASN A 48 -5.17 12.25 5.87
N CYS A 49 -6.46 12.45 6.17
CA CYS A 49 -6.94 13.72 6.70
C CYS A 49 -6.81 13.81 8.23
N CYS A 50 -7.12 12.74 8.97
CA CYS A 50 -7.18 12.78 10.44
C CYS A 50 -6.24 11.78 11.14
N GLY A 51 -5.51 10.94 10.42
CA GLY A 51 -4.59 9.97 11.00
C GLY A 51 -5.24 8.76 11.69
N ASN A 52 -6.57 8.66 11.74
CA ASN A 52 -7.24 7.50 12.33
C ASN A 52 -6.97 6.23 11.51
N ILE A 53 -6.77 5.08 12.19
CA ILE A 53 -6.54 3.79 11.56
C ILE A 53 -7.84 2.97 11.61
N LYS A 54 -8.46 2.77 10.45
CA LYS A 54 -9.69 2.00 10.31
C LYS A 54 -9.42 0.49 10.40
N LYS A 55 -9.78 -0.14 11.52
CA LYS A 55 -9.47 -1.57 11.78
C LYS A 55 -10.32 -2.53 10.93
N ASP A 56 -11.57 -2.17 10.69
CA ASP A 56 -12.64 -2.98 10.09
C ASP A 56 -12.76 -2.89 8.56
N LEU A 57 -11.85 -2.17 7.89
CA LEU A 57 -11.82 -2.05 6.43
C LEU A 57 -11.60 -3.42 5.75
N LYS A 58 -12.52 -3.82 4.88
CA LYS A 58 -12.51 -5.10 4.14
C LYS A 58 -11.90 -4.95 2.75
N LEU A 59 -11.47 -6.08 2.19
CA LEU A 59 -10.92 -6.12 0.82
C LEU A 59 -11.97 -5.76 -0.25
N SER A 60 -13.24 -6.05 0.01
CA SER A 60 -14.39 -5.69 -0.85
C SER A 60 -14.71 -4.20 -0.85
N ASP A 61 -14.25 -3.45 0.17
CA ASP A 61 -14.54 -2.02 0.27
C ASP A 61 -13.68 -1.26 -0.74
N ARG A 62 -14.33 -0.71 -1.77
CA ARG A 62 -13.66 0.10 -2.81
C ARG A 62 -13.59 1.58 -2.45
N VAL A 63 -14.48 2.05 -1.59
CA VAL A 63 -14.51 3.43 -1.09
C VAL A 63 -14.08 3.46 0.37
N TYR A 64 -13.05 4.23 0.67
CA TYR A 64 -12.65 4.57 2.03
C TYR A 64 -13.61 5.61 2.59
N ARG A 65 -14.21 5.32 3.75
CA ARG A 65 -15.12 6.22 4.48
C ARG A 65 -14.60 6.40 5.89
N CYS A 66 -14.29 7.63 6.27
CA CYS A 66 -13.83 8.01 7.59
C CYS A 66 -14.89 8.83 8.33
N GLU A 67 -14.86 8.76 9.66
CA GLU A 67 -15.71 9.57 10.55
C GLU A 67 -15.40 11.07 10.45
N CYS A 68 -14.18 11.44 10.03
CA CYS A 68 -13.83 12.85 9.79
C CYS A 68 -14.42 13.43 8.49
N GLY A 69 -15.25 12.68 7.76
CA GLY A 69 -15.87 13.10 6.50
C GLY A 69 -15.10 12.74 5.23
N ASN A 70 -13.86 12.24 5.35
CA ASN A 70 -13.08 11.80 4.19
C ASN A 70 -13.76 10.61 3.48
N MET A 71 -14.02 10.77 2.18
CA MET A 71 -14.65 9.76 1.33
C MET A 71 -13.96 9.72 -0.04
N ILE A 72 -13.05 8.77 -0.24
CA ILE A 72 -12.26 8.63 -1.46
C ILE A 72 -12.09 7.16 -1.86
N ASP A 73 -11.59 6.88 -3.06
CA ASP A 73 -11.21 5.53 -3.44
C ASP A 73 -10.14 4.98 -2.48
N ARG A 74 -10.28 3.70 -2.09
CA ARG A 74 -9.40 3.06 -1.12
C ARG A 74 -7.96 2.94 -1.61
N ASP A 75 -7.77 2.62 -2.88
CA ASP A 75 -6.43 2.47 -3.46
C ASP A 75 -5.78 3.86 -3.64
N PHE A 76 -6.57 4.90 -3.91
CA PHE A 76 -6.12 6.30 -3.86
C PHE A 76 -5.74 6.77 -2.45
N GLN A 77 -6.52 6.41 -1.43
CA GLN A 77 -6.15 6.64 -0.02
C GLN A 77 -4.79 5.98 0.32
N ALA A 78 -4.58 4.76 -0.17
CA ALA A 78 -3.33 4.04 0.02
C ALA A 78 -2.14 4.70 -0.68
N SER A 79 -2.33 5.21 -1.90
CA SER A 79 -1.26 5.89 -2.66
C SER A 79 -0.82 7.20 -2.00
N ILE A 80 -1.77 8.00 -1.49
CA ILE A 80 -1.46 9.23 -0.73
C ILE A 80 -0.60 8.90 0.50
N ASN A 81 -0.99 7.87 1.26
CA ASN A 81 -0.25 7.47 2.44
C ASN A 81 1.14 6.89 2.11
N LEU A 82 1.28 6.13 1.03
CA LEU A 82 2.58 5.63 0.57
C LEU A 82 3.50 6.76 0.09
N LYS A 83 2.96 7.78 -0.57
CA LYS A 83 3.70 9.00 -0.91
C LYS A 83 4.22 9.68 0.36
N ALA A 84 3.33 9.95 1.32
CA ALA A 84 3.69 10.58 2.58
C ALA A 84 4.69 9.74 3.40
N TYR A 85 4.62 8.41 3.31
CA TYR A 85 5.63 7.53 3.88
C TYR A 85 6.99 7.75 3.19
N GLY A 86 7.04 7.67 1.86
CA GLY A 86 8.26 7.90 1.09
C GLY A 86 8.92 9.24 1.39
N GLU A 87 8.15 10.33 1.46
CA GLU A 87 8.65 11.67 1.78
C GLU A 87 9.34 11.76 3.15
N ARG A 88 8.97 10.91 4.12
CA ARG A 88 9.61 10.88 5.45
C ARG A 88 10.96 10.16 5.49
N PHE A 89 11.21 9.28 4.53
CA PHE A 89 12.41 8.45 4.46
C PHE A 89 13.29 8.78 3.24
N ALA A 90 12.85 9.71 2.40
CA ALA A 90 13.66 10.28 1.33
C ALA A 90 14.79 11.10 1.98
N SER A 91 16.01 10.87 1.48
CA SER A 91 17.20 11.61 1.88
C SER A 91 17.49 12.73 0.90
#